data_AF-A0A8C6FUU7-F1
#
_entry.id   AF-A0A8C6FUU7-F1
#
_cell.length_a   1.000
_cell.length_b   1.000
_cell.length_c   1.000
_cell.angle_alpha   90.00
_cell.angle_beta   90.00
_cell.angle_gamma   90.00
#
_symmetry.space_group_name_H-M   'P 1'
#
loop_
_entity.id
_entity.type
_entity.pdbx_description
1 polymer ?
#
loop_
_entity_poly.entity_id
_entity_poly.type
_entity_poly.pdbx_seq_one_letter_code
_entity_poly.pdbx_strand_id
1 'polypeptide(L)'
;MPTMRLFTCFLQLLTGLALPTVPPQQWALSPGNISSEVEVVPFQQVWSRSYCRPVERLVDIVSEYPSEVEHLFSPSCVSLMRCTGCCSDEKMHCTPLETANVTMQLVKYRALDPPFFVEMSFSQHVRCECKPRWEKMKPKRRRPRVRGPRKREEQNHKDCHLCGDTVSRR
;
A
#
# COMPACT_ATOMS: atom_id res chain seq x y z
N MET A 1 33.67 -13.02 -60.84
CA MET A 1 33.31 -14.03 -59.83
C MET A 1 31.82 -13.92 -59.47
N PRO A 2 30.87 -14.46 -60.28
CA PRO A 2 29.44 -14.35 -60.00
C PRO A 2 28.75 -15.74 -59.96
N THR A 3 29.32 -16.72 -59.26
CA THR A 3 28.81 -18.11 -59.22
C THR A 3 28.48 -18.59 -57.81
N MET A 4 28.33 -17.70 -56.83
CA MET A 4 28.09 -18.06 -55.42
C MET A 4 26.86 -17.36 -54.82
N ARG A 5 25.91 -16.88 -55.65
CA ARG A 5 24.63 -16.31 -55.17
C ARG A 5 23.39 -17.13 -55.52
N LEU A 6 23.52 -18.12 -56.39
CA LEU A 6 22.42 -19.02 -56.78
C LEU A 6 22.25 -20.19 -55.80
N PHE A 7 23.29 -20.58 -55.06
CA PHE A 7 23.25 -21.68 -54.10
C PHE A 7 22.62 -21.30 -52.75
N THR A 8 22.61 -20.02 -52.38
CA THR A 8 22.02 -19.56 -51.11
C THR A 8 20.50 -19.46 -51.16
N CYS A 9 19.90 -19.29 -52.35
CA CYS A 9 18.43 -19.29 -52.49
C CYS A 9 17.83 -20.70 -52.48
N PHE A 10 18.55 -21.72 -52.96
CA PHE A 10 18.06 -23.10 -52.95
C PHE A 10 18.04 -23.74 -51.55
N LEU A 11 18.91 -23.29 -50.64
CA LEU A 11 18.93 -23.79 -49.25
C LEU A 11 17.91 -23.12 -48.32
N GLN A 12 17.33 -21.98 -48.70
CA GLN A 12 16.30 -21.31 -47.88
C GLN A 12 14.86 -21.78 -48.16
N LEU A 13 14.65 -22.66 -49.15
CA LEU A 13 13.34 -23.29 -49.39
C LEU A 13 13.07 -24.55 -48.55
N LEU A 14 14.05 -25.06 -47.79
CA LEU A 14 13.90 -26.28 -46.96
C LEU A 14 13.64 -26.03 -45.47
N THR A 15 13.57 -24.78 -45.02
CA THR A 15 13.26 -24.41 -43.63
C THR A 15 11.95 -23.63 -43.52
N GLY A 16 10.95 -24.01 -44.33
CA GLY A 16 9.58 -23.51 -44.22
C GLY A 16 8.74 -24.43 -43.35
N LEU A 17 7.98 -23.83 -42.41
CA LEU A 17 7.04 -24.44 -41.43
C LEU A 17 7.63 -24.84 -40.07
N ALA A 18 8.06 -23.83 -39.32
CA ALA A 18 7.86 -23.82 -37.87
C ALA A 18 7.31 -22.45 -37.46
N LEU A 19 6.02 -22.21 -37.77
CA LEU A 19 5.27 -21.20 -37.03
C LEU A 19 5.21 -21.68 -35.57
N PRO A 20 5.66 -20.91 -34.57
CA PRO A 20 5.22 -21.17 -33.22
C PRO A 20 3.71 -21.02 -33.24
N THR A 21 2.98 -22.12 -33.05
CA THR A 21 1.55 -22.12 -32.77
C THR A 21 1.38 -21.33 -31.48
N VAL A 22 1.12 -20.03 -31.60
CA VAL A 22 0.58 -19.22 -30.52
C VAL A 22 -0.74 -19.91 -30.17
N PRO A 23 -0.89 -20.51 -28.98
CA PRO A 23 -2.16 -21.09 -28.61
C PRO A 23 -3.19 -19.96 -28.70
N PRO A 24 -4.33 -20.17 -29.38
CA PRO A 24 -5.39 -19.18 -29.36
C PRO A 24 -5.73 -18.95 -27.89
N GLN A 25 -5.64 -17.71 -27.43
CA GLN A 25 -6.25 -17.29 -26.18
C GLN A 25 -7.77 -17.37 -26.39
N GLN A 26 -8.28 -18.59 -26.37
CA GLN A 26 -9.68 -18.87 -26.21
C GLN A 26 -10.02 -18.46 -24.78
N TRP A 27 -10.66 -17.30 -24.61
CA TRP A 27 -11.57 -17.13 -23.48
C TRP A 27 -12.75 -18.07 -23.74
N ALA A 28 -12.51 -19.36 -23.52
CA ALA A 28 -13.57 -20.33 -23.38
C ALA A 28 -14.25 -20.01 -22.04
N LEU A 29 -15.22 -19.10 -22.08
CA LEU A 29 -16.31 -19.15 -21.12
C LEU A 29 -17.03 -20.46 -21.39
N SER A 30 -16.56 -21.54 -20.76
CA SER A 30 -17.31 -22.80 -20.75
C SER A 30 -18.70 -22.52 -20.20
N PRO A 31 -19.78 -23.01 -20.83
CA PRO A 31 -21.05 -23.17 -20.16
C PRO A 31 -20.92 -24.39 -19.23
N GLY A 32 -20.17 -24.20 -18.15
CA GLY A 32 -19.98 -25.17 -17.09
C GLY A 32 -21.17 -25.10 -16.14
N ASN A 33 -21.96 -26.17 -16.13
CA ASN A 33 -22.80 -26.65 -15.03
C ASN A 33 -22.82 -25.72 -13.80
N ILE A 34 -23.87 -24.90 -13.66
CA ILE A 34 -24.09 -24.04 -12.49
C ILE A 34 -24.56 -24.92 -11.33
N SER A 35 -23.68 -25.78 -10.85
CA SER A 35 -23.66 -26.13 -9.44
C SER A 35 -22.76 -25.07 -8.82
N SER A 36 -23.34 -23.97 -8.34
CA SER A 36 -22.58 -22.87 -7.74
C SER A 36 -22.08 -23.27 -6.35
N GLU A 37 -21.17 -24.25 -6.30
CA GLU A 37 -20.31 -24.40 -5.16
C GLU A 37 -19.34 -23.23 -5.18
N VAL A 38 -19.49 -22.30 -4.23
CA VAL A 38 -18.59 -21.16 -4.09
C VAL A 38 -17.21 -21.73 -3.74
N GLU A 39 -16.28 -21.65 -4.68
CA GLU A 39 -14.90 -22.07 -4.46
C GLU A 39 -14.28 -21.22 -3.34
N VAL A 40 -13.89 -21.87 -2.25
CA VAL A 40 -13.24 -21.18 -1.12
C VAL A 40 -11.76 -20.97 -1.45
N VAL A 41 -11.36 -19.70 -1.55
CA VAL A 41 -9.95 -19.32 -1.73
C VAL A 41 -9.14 -19.72 -0.48
N PRO A 42 -8.10 -20.56 -0.59
CA PRO A 42 -7.32 -21.02 0.56
C PRO A 42 -6.63 -19.88 1.31
N PHE A 43 -6.48 -20.02 2.64
CA PHE A 43 -5.87 -19.00 3.51
C PHE A 43 -4.50 -18.51 3.01
N GLN A 44 -3.61 -19.41 2.58
CA GLN A 44 -2.28 -19.04 2.09
C GLN A 44 -2.35 -18.13 0.85
N GLN A 45 -3.33 -18.34 0.00
CA GLN A 45 -3.56 -17.49 -1.17
C GLN A 45 -4.14 -16.13 -0.77
N VAL A 46 -5.07 -16.08 0.19
CA VAL A 46 -5.59 -14.82 0.74
C VAL A 46 -4.46 -14.02 1.39
N TRP A 47 -3.63 -14.67 2.20
CA TRP A 47 -2.50 -14.05 2.89
C TRP A 47 -1.46 -13.51 1.90
N SER A 48 -0.97 -14.34 0.98
CA SER A 48 0.04 -13.93 -0.01
C SER A 48 -0.44 -12.81 -0.94
N ARG A 49 -1.74 -12.78 -1.28
CA ARG A 49 -2.33 -11.72 -2.11
C ARG A 49 -2.51 -10.41 -1.36
N SER A 50 -2.79 -10.47 -0.05
CA SER A 50 -3.04 -9.30 0.79
C SER A 50 -1.79 -8.77 1.50
N TYR A 51 -0.69 -9.52 1.53
CA TYR A 51 0.55 -9.11 2.18
C TYR A 51 1.19 -7.88 1.52
N CYS A 52 1.80 -7.03 2.34
CA CYS A 52 2.46 -5.77 1.97
C CYS A 52 3.37 -5.91 0.74
N ARG A 53 2.99 -5.26 -0.37
CA ARG A 53 3.74 -5.26 -1.64
C ARG A 53 3.39 -4.05 -2.53
N PRO A 54 4.22 -3.73 -3.54
CA PRO A 54 3.84 -2.79 -4.57
C PRO A 54 2.67 -3.33 -5.39
N VAL A 55 1.62 -2.54 -5.54
CA VAL A 55 0.49 -2.84 -6.43
C VAL A 55 0.15 -1.59 -7.22
N GLU A 56 -0.25 -1.81 -8.47
CA GLU A 56 -0.70 -0.76 -9.36
C GLU A 56 -1.98 -0.10 -8.82
N ARG A 57 -1.99 1.22 -8.75
CA ARG A 57 -3.13 2.02 -8.29
C ARG A 57 -3.27 3.27 -9.14
N LEU A 58 -4.50 3.66 -9.43
CA LEU A 58 -4.80 4.96 -10.01
C LEU A 58 -4.65 6.04 -8.94
N VAL A 59 -3.86 7.05 -9.28
CA VAL A 59 -3.59 8.21 -8.44
C VAL A 59 -3.94 9.46 -9.22
N ASP A 60 -4.71 10.33 -8.59
CA ASP A 60 -5.08 11.64 -9.14
C ASP A 60 -3.84 12.54 -9.26
N ILE A 61 -3.70 13.22 -10.40
CA ILE A 61 -2.50 14.01 -10.71
C ILE A 61 -2.39 15.23 -9.80
N VAL A 62 -3.52 15.90 -9.50
CA VAL A 62 -3.55 17.12 -8.68
C VAL A 62 -3.17 16.81 -7.23
N SER A 63 -3.48 15.61 -6.76
CA SER A 63 -3.08 15.13 -5.44
C SER A 63 -1.56 14.95 -5.30
N GLU A 64 -0.87 14.55 -6.38
CA GLU A 64 0.60 14.43 -6.42
C GLU A 64 1.28 15.79 -6.67
N TYR A 65 0.62 16.67 -7.42
CA TYR A 65 1.10 17.99 -7.80
C TYR A 65 0.14 19.09 -7.33
N PRO A 66 0.09 19.38 -6.03
CA PRO A 66 -0.84 20.38 -5.48
C PRO A 66 -0.55 21.81 -5.96
N SER A 67 0.63 22.06 -6.53
CA SER A 67 0.96 23.34 -7.19
C SER A 67 0.27 23.51 -8.55
N GLU A 68 -0.25 22.44 -9.14
CA GLU A 68 -0.84 22.42 -10.48
C GLU A 68 -2.39 22.45 -10.46
N VAL A 69 -2.99 22.82 -9.32
CA VAL A 69 -4.45 22.84 -9.10
C VAL A 69 -5.24 23.71 -10.07
N GLU A 70 -4.61 24.70 -10.70
CA GLU A 70 -5.25 25.55 -11.73
C GLU A 70 -5.41 24.85 -13.09
N HIS A 71 -4.71 23.74 -13.29
CA HIS A 71 -4.67 23.02 -14.56
C HIS A 71 -5.51 21.75 -14.50
N LEU A 72 -6.05 21.41 -15.66
CA LEU A 72 -6.71 20.14 -15.89
C LEU A 72 -5.79 19.24 -16.71
N PHE A 73 -5.91 17.93 -16.45
CA PHE A 73 -5.09 16.92 -17.08
C PHE A 73 -5.96 15.86 -17.77
N SER A 74 -5.51 15.40 -18.93
CA SER A 74 -6.07 14.23 -19.61
C SER A 74 -4.96 13.20 -19.86
N PRO A 75 -5.05 12.00 -19.27
CA PRO A 75 -6.03 11.58 -18.26
C PRO A 75 -5.91 12.40 -16.95
N SER A 76 -6.95 12.39 -16.10
CA SER A 76 -6.93 13.08 -14.79
C SER A 76 -6.21 12.27 -13.69
N CYS A 77 -6.04 10.96 -13.90
CA CYS A 77 -5.30 10.08 -13.02
C CYS A 77 -4.30 9.23 -13.81
N VAL A 78 -3.25 8.78 -13.13
CA VAL A 78 -2.18 7.94 -13.68
C VAL A 78 -2.03 6.67 -12.87
N SER A 79 -1.54 5.62 -13.52
CA SER A 79 -1.32 4.32 -12.90
C SER A 79 0.08 4.22 -12.29
N LEU A 80 0.18 4.11 -10.96
CA LEU A 80 1.45 4.09 -10.24
C LEU A 80 1.55 2.89 -9.31
N MET A 81 2.75 2.32 -9.18
CA MET A 81 3.02 1.32 -8.14
C MET A 81 3.04 2.00 -6.76
N ARG A 82 2.15 1.56 -5.87
CA ARG A 82 2.05 2.03 -4.49
C ARG A 82 2.07 0.86 -3.53
N CYS A 83 2.69 1.06 -2.37
CA CYS A 83 2.67 0.06 -1.31
C CYS A 83 1.26 -0.05 -0.75
N THR A 84 0.73 -1.26 -0.79
CA THR A 84 -0.58 -1.59 -0.24
C THR A 84 -0.55 -2.99 0.37
N GLY A 85 -1.60 -3.34 1.08
CA GLY A 85 -1.73 -4.62 1.79
C GLY A 85 -1.67 -4.46 3.30
N CYS A 86 -1.84 -5.57 3.98
CA CYS A 86 -1.76 -5.66 5.43
C CYS A 86 -0.43 -6.26 5.89
N CYS A 87 -0.10 -5.98 7.14
CA CYS A 87 0.99 -6.61 7.87
C CYS A 87 0.41 -7.60 8.88
N SER A 88 1.25 -8.47 9.41
CA SER A 88 0.84 -9.52 10.36
C SER A 88 0.35 -8.99 11.71
N ASP A 89 0.70 -7.74 12.05
CA ASP A 89 0.33 -7.06 13.28
C ASP A 89 -0.26 -5.69 12.94
N GLU A 90 -1.36 -5.32 13.60
CA GLU A 90 -2.03 -4.02 13.49
C GLU A 90 -1.13 -2.83 13.87
N LYS A 91 -0.13 -3.09 14.74
CA LYS A 91 0.91 -2.14 15.16
C LYS A 91 1.95 -1.91 14.06
N MET A 92 1.90 -2.64 12.96
CA MET A 92 2.74 -2.40 11.79
C MET A 92 1.96 -1.69 10.68
N HIS A 93 2.69 -1.02 9.79
CA HIS A 93 2.15 -0.42 8.59
C HIS A 93 3.07 -0.71 7.40
N CYS A 94 2.46 -0.86 6.22
CA CYS A 94 3.17 -1.12 4.97
C CYS A 94 3.75 0.19 4.42
N THR A 95 5.06 0.27 4.28
CA THR A 95 5.78 1.48 3.85
C THR A 95 6.71 1.19 2.67
N PRO A 96 6.99 2.18 1.80
CA PRO A 96 8.02 2.03 0.78
C PRO A 96 9.40 1.89 1.41
N LEU A 97 10.14 0.88 0.96
CA LEU A 97 11.56 0.70 1.25
C LEU A 97 12.42 1.34 0.15
N GLU A 98 11.96 1.25 -1.10
CA GLU A 98 12.66 1.77 -2.28
C GLU A 98 11.66 2.43 -3.22
N THR A 99 12.05 3.57 -3.79
CA THR A 99 11.24 4.35 -4.74
C THR A 99 12.03 4.68 -5.99
N ALA A 100 11.34 4.75 -7.13
CA ALA A 100 11.88 5.19 -8.40
C ALA A 100 10.91 6.17 -9.08
N ASN A 101 11.45 7.02 -9.95
CA ASN A 101 10.64 7.94 -10.73
C ASN A 101 10.27 7.33 -12.09
N VAL A 102 9.06 7.61 -12.56
CA VAL A 102 8.62 7.32 -13.92
C VAL A 102 8.13 8.60 -14.57
N THR A 103 8.53 8.85 -15.81
CA THR A 103 8.04 9.99 -16.58
C THR A 103 6.92 9.54 -17.50
N MET A 104 5.80 10.26 -17.48
CA MET A 104 4.62 10.00 -18.31
C MET A 104 4.27 11.23 -19.12
N GLN A 105 3.78 11.02 -20.34
CA GLN A 105 3.23 12.08 -21.18
C GLN A 105 1.73 12.22 -20.91
N LEU A 106 1.30 13.46 -20.69
CA LEU A 106 -0.09 13.84 -20.37
C LEU A 106 -0.51 15.02 -21.24
N VAL A 107 -1.80 15.24 -21.38
CA VAL A 107 -2.33 16.49 -21.96
C VAL A 107 -2.67 17.42 -20.81
N LYS A 108 -2.11 18.63 -20.82
CA LYS A 108 -2.38 19.71 -19.85
C LYS A 108 -3.16 20.81 -20.55
N TYR A 109 -4.20 21.32 -19.88
CA TYR A 109 -5.05 22.36 -20.42
C TYR A 109 -5.66 23.24 -19.33
N ARG A 110 -6.04 24.46 -19.72
CA ARG A 110 -6.89 25.38 -18.95
C ARG A 110 -8.14 25.64 -19.78
N ALA A 111 -9.21 26.14 -19.17
CA ALA A 111 -10.51 26.29 -19.85
C ALA A 111 -10.45 27.14 -21.14
N LEU A 112 -9.56 28.13 -21.21
CA LEU A 112 -9.46 29.06 -22.34
C LEU A 112 -8.24 28.82 -23.22
N ASP A 113 -7.33 27.94 -22.81
CA ASP A 113 -6.05 27.72 -23.49
C ASP A 113 -6.08 26.42 -24.31
N PRO A 114 -5.42 26.38 -25.49
CA PRO A 114 -5.28 25.15 -26.25
C PRO A 114 -4.59 24.04 -25.42
N PRO A 115 -5.05 22.77 -25.54
CA PRO A 115 -4.39 21.65 -24.87
C PRO A 115 -3.00 21.39 -25.47
N PHE A 116 -2.04 21.04 -24.62
CA PHE A 116 -0.69 20.68 -25.04
C PHE A 116 -0.16 19.46 -24.28
N PHE A 117 0.77 18.73 -24.91
CA PHE A 117 1.45 17.61 -24.26
C PHE A 117 2.50 18.10 -23.27
N VAL A 118 2.55 17.46 -22.11
CA VAL A 118 3.54 17.71 -21.06
C VAL A 118 4.11 16.38 -20.56
N GLU A 119 5.39 16.37 -20.22
CA GLU A 119 6.03 15.26 -19.53
C GLU A 119 6.05 15.55 -18.03
N MET A 120 5.53 14.64 -17.22
CA MET A 120 5.52 14.74 -15.76
C MET A 120 6.12 13.48 -15.14
N SER A 121 6.90 13.67 -14.08
CA SER A 121 7.60 12.57 -13.39
C SER A 121 6.88 12.18 -12.10
N PHE A 122 6.53 10.93 -11.89
CA PHE A 122 5.84 10.47 -10.68
C PHE A 122 6.72 9.52 -9.88
N SER A 123 6.65 9.60 -8.55
CA SER A 123 7.33 8.63 -7.67
C SER A 123 6.50 7.36 -7.55
N GLN A 124 7.14 6.22 -7.80
CA GLN A 124 6.60 4.88 -7.65
C GLN A 124 7.38 4.09 -6.62
N HIS A 125 6.69 3.17 -5.95
CA HIS A 125 7.28 2.29 -4.95
C HIS A 125 7.76 1.01 -5.63
N VAL A 126 9.05 0.71 -5.53
CA VAL A 126 9.68 -0.47 -6.12
C VAL A 126 9.69 -1.64 -5.14
N ARG A 127 9.90 -1.34 -3.85
CA ARG A 127 9.90 -2.34 -2.77
C ARG A 127 9.14 -1.80 -1.56
N CYS A 128 8.44 -2.68 -0.87
CA CYS A 128 7.67 -2.36 0.33
C CYS A 128 8.09 -3.27 1.49
N GLU A 129 7.88 -2.79 2.71
CA GLU A 129 8.12 -3.55 3.92
C GLU A 129 7.12 -3.18 5.03
N CYS A 130 6.96 -4.08 6.00
CA CYS A 130 6.19 -3.82 7.22
C CYS A 130 7.10 -3.19 8.28
N LYS A 131 6.79 -1.96 8.68
CA LYS A 131 7.48 -1.27 9.77
C LYS A 131 6.57 -1.06 10.99
N PRO A 132 7.10 -1.12 12.22
CA PRO A 132 6.37 -0.72 13.41
C PRO A 132 5.86 0.72 13.27
N ARG A 133 4.62 0.94 13.70
CA ARG A 133 4.09 2.30 13.88
C ARG A 133 4.88 2.93 15.01
N TRP A 134 5.42 4.12 14.77
CA TRP A 134 5.93 4.93 15.86
C TRP A 134 4.73 5.44 16.66
N GLU A 135 4.39 4.76 17.75
CA GLU A 135 3.41 5.30 18.67
C GLU A 135 4.02 6.57 19.27
N LYS A 136 3.44 7.74 18.96
CA LYS A 136 3.68 8.98 19.70
C LYS A 136 3.34 8.68 21.16
N MET A 137 4.33 8.23 21.93
CA MET A 137 4.17 7.99 23.35
C MET A 137 3.86 9.35 23.95
N LYS A 138 2.57 9.65 24.19
CA LYS A 138 2.17 10.90 24.82
C LYS A 138 2.94 10.93 26.13
N PRO A 139 3.80 11.94 26.38
CA PRO A 139 4.50 12.01 27.64
C PRO A 139 3.42 12.07 28.73
N LYS A 140 3.32 10.99 29.53
CA LYS A 140 2.50 11.00 30.74
C LYS A 140 2.97 12.21 31.52
N ARG A 141 2.15 13.28 31.56
CA ARG A 141 2.35 14.42 32.46
C ARG A 141 2.57 13.81 33.84
N ARG A 142 3.82 13.80 34.30
CA ARG A 142 4.15 13.36 35.66
C ARG A 142 3.40 14.32 36.56
N ARG A 143 2.31 13.85 37.18
CA ARG A 143 1.63 14.61 38.24
C ARG A 143 2.71 14.95 39.28
N PRO A 144 2.90 16.23 39.65
CA PRO A 144 3.82 16.56 40.73
C PRO A 144 3.38 15.76 41.96
N ARG A 145 4.30 14.97 42.53
CA ARG A 145 4.09 14.39 43.86
C ARG A 145 3.99 15.57 44.82
N VAL A 146 2.78 15.92 45.24
CA VAL A 146 2.55 16.85 46.35
C VAL A 146 3.23 16.23 47.56
N ARG A 147 4.40 16.77 47.93
CA ARG A 147 5.05 16.46 49.21
C ARG A 147 4.15 17.02 50.30
N GLY A 148 3.39 16.14 50.96
CA GLY A 148 2.61 16.50 52.14
C GLY A 148 3.54 17.05 53.24
N PRO A 149 3.07 18.03 54.04
CA PRO A 149 3.89 18.66 55.06
C PRO A 149 4.26 17.69 56.19
N ARG A 150 5.51 17.82 56.65
CA ARG A 150 6.11 17.08 57.77
C ARG A 150 5.30 17.30 59.05
N LYS A 151 4.96 16.20 59.73
CA LYS A 151 4.49 16.13 61.11
C LYS A 151 5.49 16.83 62.04
N ARG A 152 5.01 17.72 62.91
CA ARG A 152 5.72 18.17 64.12
C ARG A 152 4.80 17.95 65.33
N GLU A 153 5.33 17.24 66.31
CA GLU A 153 4.96 17.14 67.74
C GLU A 153 4.27 18.41 68.31
N GLU A 154 3.39 18.39 69.31
CA GLU A 154 3.23 17.50 70.48
C GLU A 154 1.89 17.82 71.19
N GLN A 155 1.55 17.00 72.20
CA GLN A 155 0.70 17.25 73.39
C GLN A 155 -0.74 16.70 73.45
N ASN A 156 -0.84 15.60 74.24
CA ASN A 156 -1.61 15.46 75.48
C ASN A 156 -3.14 15.63 75.40
N HIS A 157 -3.89 14.54 75.62
CA HIS A 157 -4.70 14.33 76.84
C HIS A 157 -5.79 13.26 76.63
N LYS A 158 -5.70 12.23 77.49
CA LYS A 158 -6.76 11.38 78.09
C LYS A 158 -7.85 10.67 77.27
N ASP A 159 -7.96 9.41 77.69
CA ASP A 159 -9.18 8.65 78.00
C ASP A 159 -10.07 8.07 76.89
N CYS A 160 -9.98 6.74 76.86
CA CYS A 160 -11.06 5.80 77.14
C CYS A 160 -12.05 5.35 76.04
N HIS A 161 -12.16 4.02 76.08
CA HIS A 161 -13.36 3.20 76.01
C HIS A 161 -14.08 3.01 74.67
N LEU A 162 -13.90 1.77 74.20
CA LEU A 162 -14.95 0.81 73.85
C LEU A 162 -15.68 0.96 72.50
N CYS A 163 -15.99 -0.25 72.01
CA CYS A 163 -16.97 -0.63 70.99
C CYS A 163 -16.52 -0.40 69.54
N GLY A 164 -16.62 -1.35 68.63
CA GLY A 164 -17.35 -2.60 68.62
C GLY A 164 -17.48 -3.00 67.14
N ASP A 165 -17.69 -4.29 66.90
CA ASP A 165 -17.83 -4.90 65.58
C ASP A 165 -18.82 -4.18 64.65
N THR A 166 -18.59 -4.24 63.34
CA THR A 166 -19.53 -4.89 62.41
C THR A 166 -19.05 -4.90 60.96
N VAL A 167 -19.13 -6.11 60.40
CA VAL A 167 -19.21 -6.44 58.98
C VAL A 167 -20.39 -5.71 58.31
N SER A 168 -20.21 -5.19 57.09
CA SER A 168 -21.29 -5.18 56.09
C SER A 168 -20.79 -4.99 54.65
N ARG A 169 -21.11 -6.01 53.83
CA ARG A 169 -21.56 -5.99 52.43
C ARG A 169 -21.38 -4.70 51.60
N ARG A 170 -20.76 -4.85 50.43
CA ARG A 170 -21.47 -5.02 49.14
C ARG A 170 -20.57 -5.69 48.12
#